data_AF-A0A7X0U3C8-F1
#
_entry.id   AF-A0A7X0U3C8-F1
#
_cell.length_a   1.000
_cell.length_b   1.000
_cell.length_c   1.000
_cell.angle_alpha   90.00
_cell.angle_beta   90.00
_cell.angle_gamma   90.00
#
_symmetry.space_group_name_H-M   'P 1'
#
loop_
_entity.id
_entity.type
_entity.pdbx_description
1 polymer ?
#
loop_
_entity_poly.entity_id
_entity_poly.type
_entity_poly.pdbx_seq_one_letter_code
_entity_poly.pdbx_strand_id
1 'polypeptide(L)'
;MPKSAQPWVATLVRTIFDQPAAEQVRAQHAWVIDALEAKYPAACEHLDAAREDLLAFAAFPRETWRQIWSNNPQERLNKEIRRRTDVVGIFPDRPSIIRLVGAVLAEQTDEWTEARRYMGLDILAKARVRLITGDTPTPNPLPHTLTA
;
A
#
# COMPACT_ATOMS: atom_id res chain seq x y z
N MET A 1 -20.91 6.58 12.92
CA MET A 1 -20.82 5.20 13.48
C MET A 1 -20.15 5.25 14.87
N PRO A 2 -20.67 4.58 15.93
CA PRO A 2 -20.16 4.75 17.30
C PRO A 2 -18.80 4.06 17.52
N LYS A 3 -17.93 4.65 18.36
CA LYS A 3 -16.56 4.13 18.61
C LYS A 3 -16.54 2.67 19.07
N SER A 4 -17.53 2.25 19.87
CA SER A 4 -17.65 0.88 20.37
C SER A 4 -17.83 -0.18 19.28
N ALA A 5 -18.41 0.20 18.13
CA ALA A 5 -18.62 -0.73 17.01
C ALA A 5 -17.46 -0.76 16.01
N GLN A 6 -16.52 0.19 16.08
CA GLN A 6 -15.44 0.31 15.09
C GLN A 6 -14.53 -0.92 15.02
N PRO A 7 -14.10 -1.54 16.14
CA PRO A 7 -13.26 -2.74 16.07
C PRO A 7 -13.93 -3.91 15.36
N TRP A 8 -15.24 -4.08 15.58
CA TRP A 8 -16.02 -5.15 14.95
C TRP A 8 -16.20 -4.90 13.45
N VAL A 9 -16.58 -3.68 13.04
CA VAL A 9 -16.69 -3.33 11.62
C VAL A 9 -15.35 -3.45 10.90
N ALA A 10 -14.25 -2.98 11.52
CA ALA A 10 -12.92 -3.12 10.96
C ALA A 10 -12.51 -4.59 10.77
N THR A 11 -12.95 -5.47 11.68
CA THR A 11 -12.72 -6.92 11.56
C THR A 11 -13.48 -7.50 10.38
N LEU A 12 -14.77 -7.14 10.21
CA LEU A 12 -15.55 -7.55 9.05
C LEU A 12 -14.94 -7.06 7.74
N VAL A 13 -14.57 -5.78 7.65
CA VAL A 13 -13.92 -5.24 6.44
C VAL A 13 -12.60 -5.96 6.15
N ARG A 14 -11.82 -6.33 7.18
CA ARG A 14 -10.57 -7.08 6.99
C ARG A 14 -10.77 -8.41 6.27
N THR A 15 -11.89 -9.08 6.51
CA THR A 15 -12.20 -10.36 5.85
C THR A 15 -12.24 -10.26 4.32
N ILE A 16 -12.51 -9.08 3.76
CA ILE A 16 -12.48 -8.84 2.30
C ILE A 16 -11.08 -9.14 1.73
N PHE A 17 -10.02 -8.76 2.46
CA PHE A 17 -8.63 -8.91 2.03
C PHE A 17 -8.05 -10.31 2.29
N ASP A 18 -8.72 -11.10 3.13
CA ASP A 18 -8.28 -12.44 3.52
C ASP A 18 -8.75 -13.52 2.53
N GLN A 19 -9.56 -13.16 1.53
CA GLN A 19 -10.10 -14.11 0.56
C GLN A 19 -9.00 -14.72 -0.34
N PRO A 20 -9.17 -15.98 -0.81
CA PRO A 20 -8.14 -16.61 -1.63
C PRO A 20 -8.23 -16.27 -3.13
N ALA A 21 -9.37 -15.79 -3.64
CA ALA A 21 -9.57 -15.48 -5.07
C ALA A 21 -10.34 -14.17 -5.31
N ALA A 22 -10.13 -13.56 -6.49
CA ALA A 22 -10.66 -12.23 -6.82
C ALA A 22 -12.19 -12.17 -6.83
N GLU A 23 -12.85 -13.24 -7.28
CA GLU A 23 -14.30 -13.36 -7.22
C GLU A 23 -14.80 -13.39 -5.77
N GLN A 24 -14.09 -14.09 -4.89
CA GLN A 24 -14.43 -14.19 -3.48
C GLN A 24 -14.17 -12.88 -2.74
N VAL A 25 -13.14 -12.11 -3.11
CA VAL A 25 -12.93 -10.73 -2.64
C VAL A 25 -14.18 -9.87 -2.94
N ARG A 26 -14.69 -9.92 -4.17
CA ARG A 26 -15.91 -9.17 -4.57
C ARG A 26 -17.16 -9.67 -3.86
N ALA A 27 -17.33 -10.98 -3.75
CA ALA A 27 -18.45 -11.58 -3.03
C ALA A 27 -18.43 -11.22 -1.54
N GLN A 28 -17.26 -11.24 -0.91
CA GLN A 28 -17.08 -10.87 0.49
C GLN A 28 -17.37 -9.39 0.72
N HIS A 29 -16.96 -8.52 -0.20
CA HIS A 29 -17.31 -7.10 -0.14
C HIS A 29 -18.83 -6.91 -0.15
N ALA A 30 -19.55 -7.51 -1.10
CA ALA A 30 -21.01 -7.42 -1.18
C ALA A 30 -21.67 -7.92 0.11
N TRP A 31 -21.23 -9.07 0.63
CA TRP A 31 -21.74 -9.60 1.89
C TRP A 31 -21.48 -8.66 3.09
N VAL A 32 -20.30 -8.03 3.17
CA VAL A 32 -19.99 -7.05 4.23
C VAL A 32 -20.91 -5.84 4.15
N ILE A 33 -21.23 -5.35 2.94
CA ILE A 33 -22.19 -4.26 2.74
C ILE A 33 -23.56 -4.67 3.28
N ASP A 34 -24.10 -5.81 2.83
CA ASP A 34 -25.41 -6.31 3.26
C ASP A 34 -25.49 -6.49 4.78
N ALA A 35 -24.43 -7.01 5.40
CA ALA A 35 -24.37 -7.24 6.84
C ALA A 35 -24.36 -5.96 7.69
N LEU A 36 -23.90 -4.84 7.12
CA LEU A 36 -23.70 -3.58 7.85
C LEU A 36 -24.73 -2.51 7.50
N GLU A 37 -25.36 -2.59 6.32
CA GLU A 37 -26.18 -1.52 5.75
C GLU A 37 -27.32 -1.08 6.66
N ALA A 38 -28.05 -2.03 7.23
CA ALA A 38 -29.20 -1.73 8.10
C ALA A 38 -28.82 -0.88 9.33
N LYS A 39 -27.59 -1.04 9.84
CA LYS A 39 -27.15 -0.37 11.07
C LYS A 39 -26.25 0.84 10.78
N TYR A 40 -25.49 0.79 9.70
CA TYR A 40 -24.42 1.74 9.38
C TYR A 40 -24.43 2.16 7.90
N PRO A 41 -25.56 2.69 7.38
CA PRO A 41 -25.73 2.93 5.94
C PRO A 41 -24.69 3.90 5.37
N ALA A 42 -24.37 4.99 6.07
CA ALA A 42 -23.33 5.94 5.63
C ALA A 42 -21.91 5.32 5.57
N ALA A 43 -21.62 4.30 6.39
CA ALA A 43 -20.34 3.60 6.31
C ALA A 43 -20.31 2.66 5.10
N CYS A 44 -21.43 1.99 4.80
CA CYS A 44 -21.57 1.16 3.61
C CYS A 44 -21.50 1.98 2.32
N GLU A 45 -22.18 3.13 2.27
CA GLU A 45 -22.11 4.06 1.13
C GLU A 45 -20.66 4.46 0.83
N HIS A 46 -19.90 4.83 1.86
CA HIS A 46 -18.50 5.19 1.70
C HIS A 46 -17.63 4.02 1.24
N LEU A 47 -17.84 2.83 1.81
CA LEU A 47 -17.09 1.62 1.45
C LEU A 47 -17.40 1.21 0.00
N ASP A 48 -18.67 1.23 -0.39
CA ASP A 48 -19.14 0.81 -1.71
C ASP A 48 -18.74 1.80 -2.81
N ALA A 49 -18.73 3.10 -2.52
CA ALA A 49 -18.22 4.11 -3.43
C ALA A 49 -16.73 3.92 -3.75
N ALA A 50 -15.96 3.38 -2.81
CA ALA A 50 -14.53 3.09 -2.97
C ALA A 50 -14.24 1.69 -3.53
N ARG A 51 -15.28 0.89 -3.86
CA ARG A 51 -15.16 -0.53 -4.21
C ARG A 51 -14.14 -0.82 -5.31
N GLU A 52 -14.19 -0.11 -6.43
CA GLU A 52 -13.28 -0.39 -7.56
C GLU A 52 -11.82 -0.17 -7.17
N ASP A 53 -11.52 0.91 -6.46
CA ASP A 53 -10.18 1.21 -5.97
C ASP A 53 -9.74 0.22 -4.87
N LEU A 54 -10.66 -0.11 -3.96
CA LEU A 54 -10.41 -1.00 -2.82
C LEU A 54 -10.09 -2.43 -3.26
N LEU A 55 -10.78 -2.92 -4.30
CA LEU A 55 -10.68 -4.31 -4.76
C LEU A 55 -9.70 -4.47 -5.93
N ALA A 56 -9.12 -3.38 -6.44
CA ALA A 56 -8.18 -3.39 -7.57
C ALA A 56 -6.97 -4.30 -7.34
N PHE A 57 -6.52 -4.49 -6.09
CA PHE A 57 -5.42 -5.41 -5.77
C PHE A 57 -5.66 -6.84 -6.26
N ALA A 58 -6.93 -7.27 -6.35
CA ALA A 58 -7.31 -8.61 -6.74
C ALA A 58 -7.08 -8.90 -8.23
N ALA A 59 -6.77 -7.89 -9.04
CA ALA A 59 -6.34 -8.05 -10.44
C ALA A 59 -4.87 -8.49 -10.58
N PHE A 60 -4.08 -8.41 -9.51
CA PHE A 60 -2.67 -8.79 -9.49
C PHE A 60 -2.48 -10.25 -9.06
N PRO A 61 -1.29 -10.85 -9.27
CA PRO A 61 -0.97 -12.16 -8.71
C PRO A 61 -1.15 -12.20 -7.19
N ARG A 62 -1.73 -13.30 -6.68
CA ARG A 62 -2.10 -13.50 -5.27
C ARG A 62 -0.95 -13.27 -4.30
N GLU A 63 0.27 -13.57 -4.73
CA GLU A 63 1.51 -13.43 -3.98
C GLU A 63 1.86 -11.95 -3.68
N THR A 64 1.26 -11.01 -4.42
CA THR A 64 1.51 -9.55 -4.31
C THR A 64 0.43 -8.81 -3.53
N TRP A 65 -0.72 -9.45 -3.28
CA TRP A 65 -1.90 -8.77 -2.74
C TRP A 65 -1.60 -8.02 -1.44
N ARG A 66 -0.92 -8.69 -0.50
CA ARG A 66 -0.59 -8.10 0.80
C ARG A 66 0.28 -6.85 0.67
N GLN A 67 1.19 -6.81 -0.29
CA GLN A 67 2.06 -5.68 -0.55
C GLN A 67 1.28 -4.49 -1.15
N ILE A 68 0.19 -4.76 -1.88
CA ILE A 68 -0.64 -3.72 -2.51
C ILE A 68 -1.60 -3.08 -1.50
N TRP A 69 -2.34 -3.88 -0.73
CA TRP A 69 -3.35 -3.35 0.18
C TRP A 69 -2.80 -2.95 1.56
N SER A 70 -1.59 -3.38 1.95
CA SER A 70 -1.02 -3.02 3.24
C SER A 70 -0.47 -1.59 3.23
N ASN A 71 -0.90 -0.80 4.20
CA ASN A 71 -0.39 0.55 4.46
C ASN A 71 0.87 0.55 5.35
N ASN A 72 1.30 -0.59 5.91
CA ASN A 72 2.40 -0.68 6.87
C ASN A 72 3.73 -0.07 6.35
N PRO A 73 4.14 -0.24 5.07
CA PRO A 73 5.34 0.44 4.56
C PRO A 73 5.20 1.96 4.57
N GLN A 74 4.04 2.50 4.20
CA GLN A 74 3.77 3.93 4.20
C GLN A 74 3.71 4.48 5.62
N GLU A 75 3.04 3.78 6.55
CA GLU A 75 2.97 4.17 7.96
C GLU A 75 4.37 4.20 8.60
N ARG A 76 5.20 3.19 8.33
CA ARG A 76 6.59 3.14 8.81
C ARG A 76 7.41 4.31 8.26
N LEU A 77 7.30 4.60 6.96
CA LEU A 77 7.99 5.72 6.33
C LEU A 77 7.52 7.07 6.91
N ASN A 78 6.21 7.27 7.05
CA ASN A 78 5.64 8.49 7.65
C ASN A 78 6.10 8.69 9.09
N LYS A 79 6.18 7.60 9.87
CA LYS A 79 6.71 7.63 11.23
C LYS A 79 8.19 8.02 11.26
N GLU A 80 8.99 7.53 10.31
CA GLU A 80 10.41 7.88 10.22
C GLU A 80 10.63 9.34 9.80
N ILE A 81 9.87 9.81 8.80
CA ILE A 81 9.86 11.23 8.41
C ILE A 81 9.56 12.10 9.63
N ARG A 82 8.47 11.77 10.35
CA ARG A 82 8.07 12.51 11.55
C ARG A 82 9.17 12.50 12.61
N ARG A 83 9.75 11.33 12.92
CA ARG A 83 10.84 11.18 13.88
C ARG A 83 12.02 12.08 13.55
N ARG A 84 12.45 12.15 12.28
CA ARG A 84 13.61 12.97 11.88
C ARG A 84 13.30 14.46 11.84
N THR A 85 12.08 14.83 11.45
CA THR A 85 11.68 16.25 11.47
C THR A 85 11.48 16.77 12.89
N ASP A 86 11.00 15.94 13.81
CA ASP A 86 10.76 16.31 15.21
C ASP A 86 12.06 16.71 15.94
N VAL A 87 13.22 16.15 15.53
CA VAL A 87 14.54 16.52 16.07
C VAL A 87 14.95 17.94 15.67
N VAL A 88 14.58 18.38 14.47
CA VAL A 88 14.93 19.73 13.97
C VAL A 88 14.00 20.80 14.56
N GLY A 89 12.72 20.46 14.78
CA GLY A 89 11.72 21.35 15.34
C GLY A 89 11.26 22.45 14.39
N ILE A 90 12.14 23.40 14.06
CA ILE A 90 11.86 24.55 13.17
C ILE A 90 12.90 24.59 12.04
N PHE A 91 12.42 24.58 10.80
CA PHE A 91 13.29 24.68 9.63
C PHE A 91 13.48 26.15 9.19
N PRO A 92 14.68 26.54 8.75
CA PRO A 92 14.97 27.91 8.31
C PRO A 92 14.29 28.26 6.98
N ASP A 93 14.06 27.27 6.12
CA ASP A 93 13.41 27.45 4.81
C ASP A 93 12.84 26.12 4.28
N ARG A 94 12.03 26.21 3.21
CA ARG A 94 11.43 25.06 2.54
C ARG A 94 12.46 24.11 1.90
N PRO A 95 13.53 24.58 1.22
CA PRO A 95 14.59 23.69 0.74
C PRO A 95 15.21 22.80 1.83
N SER A 96 15.35 23.30 3.05
CA SER A 96 15.96 22.58 4.16
C SER A 96 15.15 21.35 4.58
N ILE A 97 13.83 21.48 4.70
CA ILE A 97 12.96 20.32 4.99
C ILE A 97 12.92 19.35 3.81
N ILE A 98 12.91 19.85 2.56
CA ILE A 98 12.95 19.00 1.36
C ILE A 98 14.23 18.15 1.35
N ARG A 99 15.39 18.71 1.71
CA ARG A 99 16.65 17.96 1.80
C ARG A 99 16.58 16.84 2.84
N LEU A 100 16.06 17.12 4.04
CA LEU A 100 15.97 16.10 5.09
C LEU A 100 15.01 14.97 4.69
N VAL A 101 13.80 15.32 4.25
CA VAL A 101 12.81 14.31 3.81
C VAL A 101 13.33 13.55 2.59
N GLY A 102 13.97 14.23 1.63
CA GLY A 102 14.60 13.60 0.48
C GLY A 102 15.68 12.60 0.88
N ALA A 103 16.52 12.92 1.87
CA ALA A 103 17.51 11.99 2.40
C ALA A 103 16.86 10.74 3.05
N VAL A 104 15.75 10.90 3.78
CA VAL A 104 14.99 9.75 4.33
C VAL A 104 14.43 8.86 3.23
N LEU A 105 13.90 9.46 2.16
CA LEU A 105 13.36 8.71 1.02
C LEU A 105 14.47 7.96 0.25
N ALA A 106 15.64 8.58 0.09
CA ALA A 106 16.80 7.94 -0.52
C ALA A 106 17.26 6.73 0.30
N GLU A 107 17.46 6.90 1.61
CA GLU A 107 17.84 5.81 2.51
C GLU A 107 16.82 4.65 2.49
N GLN A 108 15.52 4.98 2.46
CA GLN A 108 14.48 3.95 2.35
C GLN A 108 14.54 3.18 1.03
N THR A 109 14.89 3.87 -0.06
CA THR A 109 15.04 3.29 -1.40
C THR A 109 16.26 2.38 -1.45
N ASP A 110 17.37 2.80 -0.85
CA ASP A 110 18.60 2.01 -0.74
C ASP A 110 18.35 0.75 0.08
N GLU A 111 17.68 0.83 1.24
CA GLU A 111 17.27 -0.34 2.02
C GLU A 111 16.46 -1.35 1.21
N TRP A 112 15.50 -0.89 0.40
CA TRP A 112 14.68 -1.78 -0.42
C TRP A 112 15.46 -2.43 -1.57
N THR A 113 16.54 -1.80 -2.00
CA THR A 113 17.38 -2.24 -3.12
C THR A 113 18.50 -3.17 -2.65
N GLU A 114 19.13 -2.86 -1.52
CA GLU A 114 20.30 -3.54 -0.98
C GLU A 114 19.95 -4.68 -0.01
N ALA A 115 18.83 -4.59 0.73
CA ALA A 115 18.36 -5.64 1.63
C ALA A 115 17.41 -6.64 0.93
N ARG A 116 16.58 -7.36 1.71
CA ARG A 116 15.57 -8.28 1.18
C ARG A 116 14.49 -7.47 0.46
N ARG A 117 14.54 -7.45 -0.88
CA ARG A 117 13.59 -6.73 -1.75
C ARG A 117 12.15 -6.87 -1.27
N TYR A 118 11.47 -5.74 -1.07
CA TYR A 118 10.07 -5.70 -0.61
C TYR A 118 9.12 -6.46 -1.55
N MET A 119 9.39 -6.42 -2.86
CA MET A 119 8.79 -7.29 -3.88
C MET A 119 9.90 -8.04 -4.64
N GLY A 120 9.80 -9.37 -4.70
CA GLY A 120 10.73 -10.20 -5.45
C GLY A 120 10.63 -9.94 -6.97
N LEU A 121 11.75 -10.07 -7.68
CA LEU A 121 11.80 -9.81 -9.13
C LEU A 121 10.83 -10.69 -9.92
N ASP A 122 10.70 -11.97 -9.55
CA ASP A 122 9.75 -12.90 -10.19
C ASP A 122 8.29 -12.46 -9.99
N ILE A 123 7.97 -11.95 -8.80
CA ILE A 123 6.63 -11.44 -8.47
C ILE A 123 6.36 -10.17 -9.26
N LEU A 124 7.35 -9.26 -9.35
CA LEU A 124 7.25 -8.04 -10.15
C LEU A 124 7.04 -8.34 -11.65
N ALA A 125 7.75 -9.35 -12.18
CA ALA A 125 7.57 -9.79 -13.55
C ALA A 125 6.15 -10.31 -13.79
N LYS A 126 5.61 -11.14 -12.88
CA LYS A 126 4.23 -11.62 -12.94
C LYS A 126 3.19 -10.51 -12.78
N ALA A 127 3.47 -9.51 -11.95
CA ALA A 127 2.58 -8.38 -11.67
C ALA A 127 2.56 -7.34 -12.81
N ARG A 128 3.42 -7.49 -13.83
CA ARG A 128 3.49 -6.59 -14.98
C ARG A 128 2.36 -6.87 -15.99
N VAL A 129 1.12 -6.67 -15.56
CA VAL A 129 -0.12 -6.96 -16.30
C VAL A 129 -0.31 -6.02 -17.50
N ARG A 130 0.14 -4.77 -17.40
CA ARG A 130 0.08 -3.78 -18.48
C ARG A 130 1.40 -3.02 -18.57
N LEU A 131 2.04 -3.07 -19.72
CA LEU A 131 3.14 -2.16 -20.04
C LEU A 131 2.55 -0.77 -20.26
N ILE A 132 2.87 0.17 -19.39
CA ILE A 132 2.62 1.58 -19.66
C ILE A 132 3.71 2.02 -20.63
N THR A 133 3.35 2.27 -21.89
CA THR A 133 4.21 2.94 -22.87
C THR A 133 4.36 4.41 -22.47
N GLY A 134 5.22 4.67 -21.51
CA GLY A 134 5.75 6.00 -21.22
C GLY A 134 7.26 5.98 -21.34
N ASP A 135 7.88 7.16 -21.42
CA ASP A 135 9.32 7.39 -21.29
C ASP A 135 9.77 6.97 -19.88
N THR A 136 9.77 5.67 -19.64
CA THR A 136 10.54 5.08 -18.56
C THR A 136 11.97 5.31 -18.99
N PRO A 137 12.80 6.06 -18.23
CA PRO A 137 14.23 6.07 -18.49
C PRO A 137 14.65 4.61 -18.62
N THR A 138 15.38 4.28 -19.67
CA THR A 138 15.93 2.92 -19.90
C THR A 138 16.29 2.32 -18.55
N PRO A 139 15.77 1.12 -18.21
CA PRO A 139 16.07 0.51 -16.92
C PRO A 139 17.57 0.61 -16.75
N ASN A 140 18.04 1.32 -15.71
CA ASN A 140 19.45 1.30 -15.39
C ASN A 140 19.81 -0.19 -15.32
N PRO A 141 20.68 -0.72 -16.19
CA PRO A 141 21.00 -2.13 -16.18
C PRO A 141 21.42 -2.43 -14.75
N LEU A 142 20.64 -3.30 -14.09
CA LEU A 142 20.95 -3.75 -12.74
C LEU A 142 22.45 -4.04 -12.70
N PRO A 143 23.19 -3.51 -11.72
CA PRO A 143 24.61 -3.81 -11.64
C PRO A 143 24.75 -5.33 -11.66
N HIS A 144 25.41 -5.82 -12.70
CA HIS A 144 25.66 -7.23 -13.01
C HIS A 144 26.64 -7.86 -12.01
N THR A 145 26.83 -7.23 -10.85
CA THR A 145 27.83 -7.56 -9.84
C THR A 145 27.24 -8.35 -8.67
N LEU A 146 26.26 -9.21 -8.92
CA LEU A 146 25.90 -10.28 -8.00
C LEU A 146 25.98 -11.62 -8.74
N THR A 147 27.19 -11.95 -9.17
CA THR A 147 27.64 -13.33 -9.35
C THR A 147 28.99 -13.45 -8.64
N ALA A 148 28.94 -13.83 -7.37
CA ALA A 148 29.98 -14.54 -6.63
C ALA A 148 29.36 -15.08 -5.34
#